data_AF-A0A8S4F3D9-F1
#
_entry.id   AF-A0A8S4F3D9-F1
#
_cell.length_a   1.000
_cell.length_b   1.000
_cell.length_c   1.000
_cell.angle_alpha   90.00
_cell.angle_beta   90.00
_cell.angle_gamma   90.00
#
_symmetry.space_group_name_H-M   'P 1'
#
loop_
_entity.id
_entity.type
_entity.pdbx_description
1 polymer ?
#
loop_
_entity_poly.entity_id
_entity_poly.type
_entity_poly.pdbx_seq_one_letter_code
_entity_poly.pdbx_strand_id
1 'polypeptide(L)'
;MALDQTCTRGDYLKVYWEVQGPGPPGAVNERSAWARALCGSRADVPPALYSPGASLVLEFHSGAKENNATGFVGTFSFIDRRE
;
A
#
# COMPACT_ATOMS: atom_id res chain seq x y z
N MET A 1 2.89 17.04 10.10
CA MET A 1 1.82 16.02 9.99
C MET A 1 0.90 16.45 8.85
N ALA A 2 1.16 15.96 7.63
CA ALA A 2 0.30 16.27 6.49
C ALA A 2 -0.74 15.14 6.36
N LEU A 3 -2.01 15.54 6.32
CA LEU A 3 -3.17 14.66 6.20
C LEU A 3 -3.14 13.89 4.88
N ASP A 4 -3.23 12.57 5.00
CA ASP A 4 -3.38 11.51 3.99
C ASP A 4 -4.69 11.61 3.15
N GLN A 5 -5.25 12.81 2.95
CA GLN A 5 -6.60 13.00 2.38
C GLN A 5 -6.66 13.41 0.91
N THR A 6 -5.53 13.66 0.23
CA THR A 6 -5.53 14.08 -1.19
C THR A 6 -5.12 12.98 -2.16
N CYS A 7 -4.59 11.87 -1.65
CA CYS A 7 -3.97 10.82 -2.46
C CYS A 7 -4.98 10.08 -3.35
N THR A 8 -6.21 9.95 -2.87
CA THR A 8 -7.31 9.23 -3.55
C THR A 8 -7.91 9.98 -4.75
N ARG A 9 -7.42 11.18 -5.09
CA ARG A 9 -7.91 11.97 -6.23
C ARG A 9 -7.17 11.70 -7.54
N GLY A 10 -6.04 11.00 -7.50
CA GLY A 10 -5.22 10.67 -8.67
C GLY A 10 -4.94 9.18 -8.75
N ASP A 11 -3.78 8.82 -9.31
CA ASP A 11 -3.27 7.45 -9.26
C ASP A 11 -2.58 7.22 -7.90
N TYR A 12 -2.90 6.10 -7.25
CA TYR A 12 -2.39 5.80 -5.91
C TYR A 12 -2.34 4.31 -5.64
N LEU A 13 -1.58 3.94 -4.60
CA LEU A 13 -1.44 2.58 -4.11
C LEU A 13 -2.07 2.50 -2.71
N LYS A 14 -3.08 1.66 -2.54
CA LYS A 14 -3.56 1.31 -1.20
C LYS A 14 -2.67 0.21 -0.63
N VAL A 15 -2.32 0.36 0.64
CA VAL A 15 -1.50 -0.60 1.36
C VAL A 15 -2.34 -1.23 2.47
N TYR A 16 -2.44 -2.57 2.43
CA TYR A 16 -3.10 -3.36 3.45
C TYR A 16 -2.07 -4.25 4.15
N TRP A 17 -1.85 -4.03 5.45
CA TRP A 17 -0.95 -4.85 6.27
C TRP A 17 -1.57 -5.35 7.58
N GLU A 18 -2.73 -4.82 7.95
CA GLU A 18 -3.56 -5.24 9.10
C GLU A 18 -4.91 -5.71 8.57
N VAL A 19 -4.90 -6.75 7.73
CA VAL A 19 -6.13 -7.32 7.19
C VAL A 19 -6.80 -8.15 8.28
N GLN A 20 -7.55 -7.47 9.14
CA GLN A 20 -8.39 -8.07 10.18
C GLN A 20 -9.81 -8.20 9.62
N GLY A 21 -10.15 -9.39 9.13
CA GLY A 21 -11.48 -9.68 8.60
C GLY A 21 -11.79 -11.18 8.62
N PRO A 22 -13.08 -11.59 8.58
CA PRO A 22 -13.44 -13.00 8.47
C PRO A 22 -12.96 -13.54 7.12
N GLY A 23 -11.88 -14.32 7.13
CA GLY A 23 -11.24 -14.89 5.95
C GLY A 23 -9.85 -15.46 6.28
N PRO A 24 -9.18 -16.13 5.32
CA PRO A 24 -7.79 -16.53 5.47
C PRO A 24 -6.88 -15.31 5.76
N PRO A 25 -5.75 -15.48 6.47
CA PRO A 25 -4.79 -14.40 6.67
C PRO A 25 -4.39 -13.75 5.34
N GLY A 26 -4.47 -12.42 5.27
CA GLY A 26 -4.13 -11.66 4.05
C GLY A 26 -5.26 -11.55 3.00
N ALA A 27 -6.44 -12.09 3.26
CA ALA A 27 -7.58 -11.96 2.34
C ALA A 27 -8.17 -10.55 2.36
N VAL A 28 -7.92 -9.76 1.31
CA VAL A 28 -8.48 -8.41 1.12
C VAL A 28 -9.75 -8.47 0.28
N ASN A 29 -10.76 -7.72 0.68
CA ASN A 29 -12.02 -7.53 -0.05
C ASN A 29 -12.48 -6.07 -0.01
N GLU A 30 -13.63 -5.77 -0.62
CA GLU A 30 -14.19 -4.42 -0.71
C GLU A 30 -14.52 -3.75 0.64
N ARG A 31 -14.60 -4.54 1.72
CA ARG A 31 -14.89 -4.09 3.09
C ARG A 31 -13.63 -3.98 3.96
N SER A 32 -12.48 -4.37 3.44
CA SER A 32 -11.22 -4.35 4.17
C SER A 32 -10.72 -2.91 4.33
N ALA A 33 -10.36 -2.52 5.55
CA ALA A 33 -9.72 -1.23 5.80
C ALA A 33 -8.26 -1.25 5.31
N TRP A 34 -7.87 -0.26 4.50
CA TRP A 34 -6.46 -0.06 4.17
C TRP A 34 -5.76 0.73 5.27
N ALA A 35 -4.47 0.49 5.44
CA ALA A 35 -3.69 1.15 6.47
C ALA A 35 -3.11 2.49 6.00
N ARG A 36 -2.87 2.64 4.69
CA ARG A 36 -2.35 3.87 4.08
C ARG A 36 -2.63 3.93 2.57
N ALA A 37 -2.67 5.14 2.00
CA ALA A 37 -2.55 5.39 0.57
C ALA A 37 -1.19 6.03 0.22
N LEU A 38 -0.58 5.65 -0.91
CA LEU A 38 0.67 6.19 -1.42
C LEU A 38 0.49 6.76 -2.82
N CYS A 39 1.03 7.95 -3.07
CA CYS A 39 1.01 8.64 -4.36
C CYS A 39 2.15 9.65 -4.39
N GLY A 40 2.40 10.22 -5.57
CA GLY A 40 3.49 11.18 -5.77
C GLY A 40 4.81 10.49 -6.07
N SER A 41 5.90 11.05 -5.54
CA SER A 41 7.26 10.62 -5.82
C SER A 41 7.84 9.74 -4.71
N ARG A 42 9.02 9.15 -4.95
CA ARG A 42 9.73 8.35 -3.94
C ARG A 42 10.07 9.13 -2.66
N ALA A 43 10.18 10.45 -2.73
CA ALA A 43 10.43 11.30 -1.56
C ALA A 43 9.18 11.45 -0.66
N ASP A 44 7.99 11.26 -1.23
CA ASP A 44 6.71 11.35 -0.52
C ASP A 44 6.32 10.04 0.18
N VAL A 45 7.02 8.95 -0.16
CA VAL A 45 6.75 7.59 0.32
C VAL A 45 7.78 7.18 1.38
N PRO A 46 7.37 6.52 2.48
CA PRO A 46 8.31 5.97 3.45
C PRO A 46 9.35 5.05 2.80
N PRO A 47 10.63 5.09 3.24
CA PRO A 47 11.68 4.27 2.64
C PRO A 47 11.41 2.75 2.67
N ALA A 48 10.66 2.28 3.66
CA ALA A 48 10.27 0.88 3.82
C ALA A 48 8.85 0.79 4.40
N LEU A 49 8.11 -0.24 3.94
CA LEU A 49 6.82 -0.64 4.49
C LEU A 49 7.01 -1.96 5.22
N TYR A 50 6.47 -2.08 6.43
CA TYR A 50 6.57 -3.28 7.24
C TYR A 50 5.17 -3.81 7.56
N SER A 51 4.93 -5.09 7.25
CA SER A 51 3.71 -5.77 7.69
C SER A 51 3.93 -6.43 9.04
N PRO A 52 3.04 -6.22 10.03
CA PRO A 52 3.09 -6.95 11.31
C PRO A 52 2.88 -8.46 11.14
N GLY A 53 2.17 -8.87 10.10
CA GLY A 53 1.87 -10.26 9.79
C GLY A 53 2.55 -10.76 8.51
N ALA A 54 2.21 -12.00 8.15
CA ALA A 54 2.74 -12.70 6.97
C ALA A 54 2.16 -12.21 5.63
N SER A 55 1.44 -11.08 5.62
CA SER A 55 0.76 -10.57 4.43
C SER A 55 0.88 -9.07 4.32
N LEU A 56 1.24 -8.62 3.12
CA LEU A 56 1.24 -7.23 2.69
C LEU A 56 0.60 -7.19 1.30
N VAL A 57 -0.52 -6.48 1.15
CA VAL A 57 -1.22 -6.35 -0.14
C VAL A 57 -1.13 -4.92 -0.62
N LEU A 58 -0.77 -4.77 -1.89
CA LEU A 58 -0.66 -3.50 -2.59
C LEU A 58 -1.72 -3.48 -3.71
N GLU A 59 -2.66 -2.56 -3.63
CA GLU A 59 -3.73 -2.39 -4.62
C GLU A 59 -3.53 -1.09 -5.37
N PHE A 60 -3.21 -1.19 -6.66
CA PHE A 60 -2.96 -0.04 -7.52
C PHE A 60 -4.27 0.48 -8.14
N HIS A 61 -4.55 1.75 -7.91
CA HIS A 61 -5.66 2.49 -8.51
C HIS A 61 -5.11 3.48 -9.53
N SER A 62 -5.54 3.36 -10.78
CA SER A 62 -5.24 4.35 -11.82
C SER A 62 -6.49 4.77 -12.56
N GLY A 63 -6.51 6.04 -12.99
CA GLY A 63 -7.59 6.60 -13.80
C GLY A 63 -7.36 6.46 -15.30
N ALA A 64 -8.32 6.95 -16.09
CA ALA A 64 -8.20 7.06 -17.55
C ALA A 64 -7.27 8.21 -17.99
N LYS A 65 -6.85 9.08 -17.07
CA LYS A 65 -6.01 10.23 -17.38
C LYS A 65 -4.55 9.80 -17.43
N GLU A 66 -4.01 9.64 -18.63
CA GLU A 66 -2.58 9.41 -18.79
C GLU A 66 -1.76 10.61 -18.30
N ASN A 67 -0.64 10.30 -17.66
CA ASN A 67 0.35 11.25 -17.19
C ASN A 67 1.75 10.61 -17.35
N ASN A 68 2.81 11.41 -17.19
CA ASN A 68 4.19 10.93 -17.37
C ASN A 68 4.72 10.12 -16.15
N ALA A 69 3.85 9.58 -15.29
CA ALA A 69 4.28 8.74 -14.18
C ALA A 69 4.57 7.31 -14.64
N THR A 70 5.67 6.75 -14.14
CA THR A 70 6.15 5.40 -14.50
C THR A 70 5.54 4.30 -13.63
N GLY A 71 4.66 4.65 -12.68
CA GLY A 71 4.15 3.74 -11.66
C GLY A 71 5.10 3.55 -10.47
N PHE A 72 5.05 2.39 -9.84
CA PHE A 72 5.84 2.06 -8.65
C PHE A 72 6.78 0.87 -8.90
N VAL A 73 7.90 0.87 -8.20
CA VAL A 73 8.88 -0.23 -8.18
C VAL A 73 9.40 -0.40 -6.76
N GLY A 74 9.62 -1.64 -6.35
CA GLY A 74 10.12 -1.96 -5.03
C GLY A 74 10.63 -3.38 -4.95
N THR A 75 11.32 -3.67 -3.85
CA THR A 75 11.75 -5.02 -3.48
C THR A 75 11.04 -5.41 -2.19
N PHE A 76 10.87 -6.71 -1.97
CA PHE A 76 10.33 -7.24 -0.73
C PHE A 76 11.27 -8.32 -0.17
N SER A 77 11.30 -8.45 1.15
CA SER A 77 12.00 -9.51 1.85
C SER A 77 11.22 -9.89 3.10
N PHE A 78 11.24 -11.17 3.46
CA PHE A 78 10.74 -11.61 4.76
C PHE A 78 11.80 -11.30 5.82
N ILE A 79 11.36 -10.80 6.97
CA ILE A 79 12.24 -10.61 8.13
C ILE A 79 12.17 -11.90 8.95
N ASP A 80 13.26 -12.66 8.97
CA ASP A 80 13.41 -13.76 9.92
C ASP A 80 13.81 -13.18 11.28
N ARG A 81 13.04 -13.48 12.32
CA ARG A 81 13.30 -13.01 13.70
C ARG A 81 14.12 -14.02 14.52
N ARG A 82 14.76 -15.00 13.86
CA ARG A 82 15.53 -16.08 14.50
C ARG A 82 17.02 -15.76 14.70
N GLU A 83 17.43 -14.50 14.59
CA GLU A 83 18.77 -14.05 15.06
C GLU A 83 18.72 -13.54 16.50
#